data_AF-W1WNC4-F1
#
_entry.id   AF-W1WNC4-F1
#
_cell.length_a   1.000
_cell.length_b   1.000
_cell.length_c   1.000
_cell.angle_alpha   90.00
_cell.angle_beta   90.00
_cell.angle_gamma   90.00
#
_symmetry.space_group_name_H-M   'P 1'
#
loop_
_entity.id
_entity.type
_entity.pdbx_description
1 polymer ?
#
loop_
_entity_poly.entity_id
_entity_poly.type
_entity_poly.pdbx_seq_one_letter_code
_entity_poly.pdbx_strand_id
1 'polypeptide(L)'
;MTNLTLDVNIIDFPSIPVAMLPHRCSPELLNYSVAKFIMWRKETGLSPVNQSQTFGVAWDDPATTAPEAFRFDICGSVSEPIPDNRYG
;
A
#
# COMPACT_ATOMS: atom_id res chain seq x y z
N MET A 1 26.88 -19.09 -12.82
CA MET A 1 26.09 -18.25 -11.89
C MET A 1 26.56 -16.82 -12.08
N THR A 2 25.73 -15.97 -12.67
CA THR A 2 26.03 -14.55 -12.85
C THR A 2 25.82 -13.87 -11.50
N ASN A 3 26.88 -13.32 -10.90
CA ASN A 3 26.74 -12.45 -9.73
C ASN A 3 26.03 -11.17 -10.17
N LEU A 4 24.73 -11.10 -9.93
CA LEU A 4 23.96 -9.86 -10.00
C LEU A 4 24.29 -9.07 -8.74
N THR A 5 25.23 -8.13 -8.84
CA THR A 5 25.40 -7.10 -7.81
C THR A 5 24.18 -6.20 -7.81
N LEU A 6 23.40 -6.25 -6.73
CA LEU A 6 22.33 -5.30 -6.46
C LEU A 6 22.96 -3.92 -6.24
N ASP A 7 22.56 -2.96 -7.08
CA ASP A 7 22.89 -1.55 -6.87
C ASP A 7 21.95 -0.97 -5.82
N VAL A 8 22.51 -0.47 -4.72
CA VAL A 8 21.77 0.04 -3.57
C VAL A 8 22.19 1.47 -3.32
N ASN A 9 21.24 2.39 -3.49
CA ASN A 9 21.43 3.82 -3.30
C ASN A 9 20.67 4.29 -2.05
N ILE A 10 21.33 5.08 -1.20
CA ILE A 10 20.70 5.76 -0.07
C ILE A 10 20.19 7.12 -0.55
N ILE A 11 18.91 7.39 -0.33
CA ILE A 11 18.26 8.65 -0.72
C ILE A 11 17.56 9.27 0.49
N ASP A 12 17.42 10.59 0.47
CA ASP A 12 16.51 11.29 1.38
C ASP A 12 15.07 11.14 0.86
N PHE A 13 14.17 10.65 1.70
CA PHE A 13 12.76 10.48 1.39
C PHE A 13 11.90 11.30 2.37
N PRO A 14 11.37 12.46 1.96
CA PRO A 14 10.57 13.30 2.85
C PRO A 14 9.23 12.63 3.19
N SER A 15 8.67 12.99 4.35
CA SER A 15 7.32 12.55 4.72
C SER A 15 6.30 13.05 3.71
N ILE A 16 5.40 12.16 3.29
CA ILE A 16 4.31 12.46 2.37
C ILE A 16 2.97 12.00 2.96
N PRO A 17 1.88 12.74 2.75
CA PRO A 17 0.54 12.28 3.12
C PRO A 17 0.09 11.16 2.17
N VAL A 18 -0.55 10.14 2.74
CA VAL A 18 -1.08 8.99 2.00
C VAL A 18 -2.49 8.67 2.45
N ALA A 19 -3.33 8.25 1.51
CA ALA A 19 -4.47 7.40 1.80
C ALA A 19 -3.96 6.01 2.16
N MET A 20 -4.43 5.44 3.26
CA MET A 20 -4.01 4.15 3.77
C MET A 20 -5.23 3.24 3.94
N LEU A 21 -5.21 2.07 3.29
CA LEU A 21 -6.15 1.00 3.56
C LEU A 21 -5.43 -0.15 4.28
N PRO A 22 -5.74 -0.41 5.56
CA PRO A 22 -5.15 -1.52 6.29
C PRO A 22 -5.70 -2.86 5.81
N HIS A 23 -4.82 -3.81 5.55
CA HIS A 23 -5.12 -5.23 5.39
C HIS A 23 -4.69 -5.98 6.65
N ARG A 24 -5.63 -6.68 7.28
CA ARG A 24 -5.49 -7.34 8.60
C ARG A 24 -6.11 -8.74 8.56
N CYS A 25 -5.68 -9.55 7.60
CA CYS A 25 -6.12 -10.94 7.45
C CYS A 25 -5.12 -11.69 6.58
N SER A 26 -5.48 -12.89 6.12
CA SER A 26 -4.59 -13.75 5.34
C SER A 26 -3.95 -13.01 4.16
N PRO A 27 -2.62 -13.13 3.96
CA PRO A 27 -1.93 -12.52 2.81
C PRO A 27 -2.50 -12.97 1.46
N GLU A 28 -3.11 -14.16 1.39
CA GLU A 28 -3.81 -14.65 0.19
C GLU A 28 -4.97 -13.75 -0.23
N LEU A 29 -5.56 -13.02 0.73
CA LEU A 29 -6.67 -12.10 0.49
C LEU A 29 -6.22 -10.66 0.20
N LEU A 30 -4.91 -10.39 0.15
CA LEU A 30 -4.37 -9.04 -0.06
C LEU A 30 -4.91 -8.40 -1.34
N ASN A 31 -5.03 -9.17 -2.42
CA ASN A 31 -5.56 -8.67 -3.69
C ASN A 31 -7.02 -8.22 -3.61
N TYR A 32 -7.83 -8.77 -2.68
CA TYR A 32 -9.18 -8.24 -2.42
C TYR A 32 -9.13 -6.87 -1.76
N SER A 33 -8.21 -6.63 -0.82
CA SER A 33 -7.98 -5.30 -0.24
C SER A 33 -7.46 -4.32 -1.30
N VAL A 34 -6.55 -4.75 -2.18
CA VAL A 34 -6.07 -3.93 -3.30
C VAL A 34 -7.21 -3.55 -4.24
N ALA A 35 -8.11 -4.48 -4.56
CA ALA A 35 -9.30 -4.19 -5.37
C ALA A 35 -10.20 -3.14 -4.71
N LYS A 36 -10.42 -3.21 -3.39
CA LYS A 36 -11.14 -2.17 -2.64
C LYS A 36 -10.46 -0.80 -2.76
N PHE A 37 -9.14 -0.74 -2.63
CA PHE A 37 -8.39 0.52 -2.77
C PHE A 37 -8.45 1.09 -4.19
N ILE A 38 -8.42 0.24 -5.22
CA ILE A 38 -8.62 0.65 -6.62
C ILE A 38 -10.01 1.24 -6.81
N MET A 39 -11.04 0.65 -6.22
CA MET A 39 -12.40 1.18 -6.29
C MET A 39 -12.50 2.55 -5.63
N TRP A 40 -11.92 2.71 -4.44
CA TRP A 40 -11.84 4.02 -3.77
C TRP A 40 -11.13 5.06 -4.64
N ARG A 41 -9.99 4.72 -5.26
CA ARG A 41 -9.27 5.62 -6.18
C ARG A 41 -10.14 6.08 -7.35
N LYS A 42 -10.88 5.15 -7.95
CA LYS A 42 -11.77 5.44 -9.09
C LYS A 42 -12.97 6.30 -8.68
N GLU A 43 -13.54 6.05 -7.51
CA GLU A 43 -14.72 6.76 -7.02
C GLU A 43 -14.39 8.18 -6.57
N THR A 44 -13.25 8.37 -5.91
CA THR A 44 -12.88 9.66 -5.30
C THR A 44 -12.00 10.53 -6.19
N GLY A 45 -11.17 9.93 -7.06
CA GLY A 45 -10.17 10.64 -7.83
C GLY A 45 -8.98 11.19 -7.04
N LEU A 46 -8.91 10.94 -5.71
CA LEU A 46 -7.94 11.56 -4.80
C LEU A 46 -6.51 11.02 -4.90
N SER A 47 -6.33 9.82 -5.46
CA SER A 47 -5.00 9.21 -5.65
C SER A 47 -4.92 8.46 -7.00
N PRO A 48 -4.95 9.18 -8.14
CA PRO A 48 -4.92 8.55 -9.45
C PRO A 48 -3.57 7.87 -9.72
N VAL A 49 -3.59 6.61 -10.18
CA VAL A 49 -2.37 5.77 -10.31
C VAL A 49 -1.28 6.39 -11.19
N ASN A 50 -1.65 7.18 -12.20
CA ASN A 50 -0.68 7.83 -13.10
C ASN A 50 -0.07 9.12 -12.55
N GLN A 51 -0.55 9.61 -11.41
CA GLN A 51 -0.16 10.90 -10.82
C GLN A 51 0.22 10.75 -9.34
N SER A 52 -0.05 9.60 -8.74
CA SER A 52 0.20 9.31 -7.33
C SER A 52 1.21 8.19 -7.18
N GLN A 53 2.09 8.35 -6.19
CA GLN A 53 2.97 7.28 -5.75
C GLN A 53 2.13 6.19 -5.05
N THR A 54 2.51 4.93 -5.24
CA THR A 54 1.85 3.78 -4.61
C THR A 54 2.86 3.05 -3.73
N PHE A 55 2.47 2.74 -2.50
CA PHE A 55 3.32 2.05 -1.55
C PHE A 55 2.59 0.85 -0.96
N GLY A 56 3.34 -0.22 -0.73
CA GLY A 56 2.94 -1.33 0.10
C GLY A 56 3.82 -1.36 1.34
N VAL A 57 3.23 -1.24 2.52
CA VAL A 57 3.97 -1.31 3.79
C VAL A 57 3.73 -2.69 4.38
N ALA A 58 4.71 -3.58 4.21
CA ALA A 58 4.70 -4.89 4.84
C ALA A 58 5.25 -4.76 6.27
N TRP A 59 4.40 -5.02 7.26
CA TRP A 59 4.79 -5.00 8.67
C TRP A 59 5.30 -6.36 9.15
N ASP A 60 4.78 -7.42 8.55
CA ASP A 60 5.01 -8.78 8.99
C ASP A 60 5.45 -9.65 7.79
N ASP A 61 6.25 -10.67 8.05
CA ASP A 61 6.66 -11.64 7.04
C ASP A 61 5.54 -12.68 6.84
N PRO A 62 4.95 -12.80 5.62
CA PRO A 62 3.87 -13.74 5.38
C PRO A 62 4.29 -15.20 5.51
N ALA A 63 5.60 -15.53 5.47
CA ALA A 63 6.09 -16.88 5.64
C ALA A 63 6.08 -17.34 7.10
N THR A 64 6.05 -16.40 8.05
CA THR A 64 6.22 -16.69 9.49
C THR A 64 5.06 -16.18 10.36
N THR A 65 4.16 -15.39 9.79
CA THR A 65 3.04 -14.77 10.51
C THR A 65 1.75 -15.56 10.33
N ALA A 66 1.01 -15.79 11.41
CA ALA A 66 -0.31 -16.41 11.33
C ALA A 66 -1.25 -15.57 10.43
N PRO A 67 -2.06 -16.19 9.55
CA PRO A 67 -2.87 -15.46 8.57
C PRO A 67 -3.74 -14.35 9.17
N GLU A 68 -4.41 -14.61 10.29
CA GLU A 68 -5.27 -13.66 11.00
C GLU A 68 -4.51 -12.49 11.65
N ALA A 69 -3.20 -12.64 11.86
CA ALA A 69 -2.34 -11.61 12.46
C ALA A 69 -1.54 -10.81 11.43
N PHE A 70 -1.53 -11.23 10.16
CA PHE A 70 -0.76 -10.57 9.10
C PHE A 70 -1.24 -9.14 8.83
N ARG A 71 -0.30 -8.19 8.79
CA ARG A 71 -0.57 -6.78 8.52
C ARG A 71 0.19 -6.27 7.30
N PHE A 72 -0.56 -5.62 6.42
CA PHE A 72 -0.03 -4.90 5.28
C PHE A 72 -0.85 -3.63 5.07
N ASP A 73 -0.20 -2.51 4.82
CA ASP A 73 -0.92 -1.27 4.46
C ASP A 73 -0.76 -0.97 2.98
N ILE A 74 -1.90 -0.72 2.33
CA ILE A 74 -1.97 -0.33 0.93
C ILE A 74 -2.10 1.19 0.91
N CYS A 75 -1.11 1.86 0.32
CA CYS A 75 -1.02 3.31 0.38
C CYS A 75 -0.95 3.94 -1.01
N GLY A 76 -1.57 5.11 -1.13
CA GLY A 76 -1.47 5.99 -2.29
C GLY A 76 -1.25 7.42 -1.83
N SER A 77 -0.24 8.10 -2.38
CA SER A 77 -0.03 9.52 -2.05
C SER A 77 -1.26 10.35 -2.41
N VAL A 78 -1.58 11.32 -1.56
CA VAL A 78 -2.68 12.28 -1.79
C VAL A 78 -2.14 13.70 -1.67
N SER A 79 -2.80 14.67 -2.30
CA SER A 79 -2.45 16.10 -2.18
C SER A 79 -3.36 16.87 -1.23
N GLU A 80 -4.47 16.26 -0.82
CA GLU A 80 -5.51 16.88 0.00
C GLU A 80 -6.04 15.91 1.05
N PRO A 81 -6.67 16.41 2.13
CA PRO A 81 -7.32 15.57 3.12
C PRO A 81 -8.41 14.69 2.51
N ILE A 82 -8.54 13.46 3.02
CA ILE A 82 -9.53 12.50 2.53
C ILE A 82 -10.83 12.72 3.32
N PRO A 83 -11.97 13.02 2.65
CA PRO A 83 -13.26 13.08 3.32
C PRO A 83 -13.75 11.68 3.72
N ASP A 84 -14.69 11.64 4.66
CA ASP A 84 -15.38 10.41 5.06
C ASP A 84 -15.93 9.67 3.84
N ASN A 85 -15.71 8.36 3.80
CA ASN A 85 -16.14 7.52 2.70
C ASN A 85 -16.40 6.09 3.19
N ARG A 86 -16.97 5.25 2.32
CA ARG A 86 -17.42 3.90 2.67
C ARG A 86 -16.32 2.83 2.70
N TYR A 87 -15.07 3.18 2.45
CA TYR A 87 -13.98 2.20 2.26
C TYR A 87 -13.18 1.91 3.53
N GLY A 88 -13.39 2.68 4.61
CA GLY A 88 -12.70 2.53 5.88
C GLY A 88 -12.24 3.87 6.42
#